data_AF-A0A3E5E9Z8-F1
#
_entry.id   AF-A0A3E5E9Z8-F1
#
_cell.length_a   1.000
_cell.length_b   1.000
_cell.length_c   1.000
_cell.angle_alpha   90.00
_cell.angle_beta   90.00
_cell.angle_gamma   90.00
#
_symmetry.space_group_name_H-M   'P 1'
#
loop_
_entity.id
_entity.type
_entity.pdbx_description
1 polymer ?
#
loop_
_entity_poly.entity_id
_entity_poly.type
_entity_poly.pdbx_seq_one_letter_code
_entity_poly.pdbx_strand_id
1 'polypeptide(L)'
;MIATLLTCAQLERDNISFRLQSGRKRYIEKGGKLGRKVGSVKTEEQMKAEYREVISLLRKGYSIRDVAKLSGRGVSTVQRVKRLIKVQSSQ
;
A
#
# COMPACT_ATOMS: atom_id res chain seq x y z
N MET A 1 33.94 -10.40 28.81
CA MET A 1 32.66 -10.04 29.46
C MET A 1 31.68 -9.28 28.53
N ILE A 2 32.07 -8.88 27.31
CA ILE A 2 31.18 -8.21 26.34
C ILE A 2 30.27 -9.20 25.61
N ALA A 3 30.81 -10.33 25.16
CA ALA A 3 30.05 -11.35 24.44
C ALA A 3 28.87 -11.91 25.25
N THR A 4 29.05 -12.10 26.56
CA THR A 4 27.99 -12.57 27.46
C THR A 4 26.82 -11.58 27.55
N LEU A 5 27.11 -10.29 27.66
CA LEU A 5 26.08 -9.24 27.73
C LEU A 5 25.34 -9.11 26.38
N LEU A 6 26.04 -9.25 25.26
CA LEU A 6 25.42 -9.26 23.93
C LEU A 6 24.46 -10.44 23.74
N THR A 7 24.85 -11.63 24.22
CA THR A 7 23.98 -12.82 24.18
C THR A 7 22.72 -12.61 25.02
N CYS A 8 22.84 -12.03 26.23
CA CYS A 8 21.68 -11.68 27.05
C CYS A 8 20.73 -10.71 26.32
N ALA A 9 21.27 -9.64 25.73
CA ALA A 9 20.48 -8.65 24.99
C ALA A 9 19.84 -9.24 23.71
N GLN A 10 20.45 -10.26 23.09
CA GLN A 10 19.86 -10.96 21.96
C GLN A 10 18.69 -11.84 22.41
N LEU A 11 18.88 -12.62 23.49
CA LEU A 11 17.84 -13.47 24.06
C LEU A 11 16.60 -12.67 24.50
N GLU A 12 16.80 -11.49 25.09
CA GLU A 12 15.70 -10.61 25.46
C GLU A 12 14.89 -10.12 24.25
N ARG A 13 15.58 -9.72 23.17
CA ARG A 13 14.92 -9.33 21.91
C ARG A 13 14.16 -10.49 21.28
N ASP A 14 14.75 -11.68 21.28
CA ASP A 14 14.13 -12.88 20.71
C ASP A 14 12.90 -13.30 21.53
N ASN A 15 12.96 -13.20 22.85
CA ASN A 15 11.81 -13.46 23.73
C ASN A 15 10.66 -12.48 23.48
N ILE A 16 10.94 -11.19 23.28
CA ILE A 16 9.92 -10.19 22.94
C ILE A 16 9.29 -10.54 21.58
N SER A 17 10.13 -10.83 20.58
CA SER A 17 9.67 -11.21 19.23
C SER A 17 8.78 -12.45 19.27
N PHE A 18 9.19 -13.50 19.99
CA PHE A 18 8.42 -14.74 20.15
C PHE A 18 7.04 -14.49 20.77
N ARG A 19 6.96 -13.66 21.81
CA ARG A 19 5.68 -13.32 22.46
C ARG A 19 4.75 -12.53 21.53
N LEU A 20 5.29 -11.59 20.77
CA LEU A 20 4.51 -10.80 19.81
C LEU A 20 4.03 -11.66 18.64
N GLN A 21 4.89 -12.53 18.11
CA GLN A 21 4.56 -13.42 17.01
C GLN A 21 3.52 -14.47 17.40
N SER A 22 3.65 -15.09 18.59
CA SER A 22 2.66 -16.04 19.10
C SER A 22 1.29 -15.38 19.33
N GLY A 23 1.26 -14.18 19.91
CA GLY A 23 0.03 -13.38 20.04
C GLY A 23 -0.60 -13.03 18.69
N ARG A 24 0.22 -12.57 17.73
CA ARG A 24 -0.21 -12.26 16.37
C ARG A 24 -0.79 -13.49 15.66
N LYS A 25 -0.12 -14.65 15.76
CA LYS A 25 -0.58 -15.91 15.16
C LYS A 25 -1.94 -16.30 15.72
N ARG A 26 -2.11 -16.28 17.05
CA ARG A 26 -3.39 -16.56 17.70
C ARG A 26 -4.51 -15.60 17.26
N TYR A 27 -4.21 -14.31 17.07
CA TYR A 27 -5.20 -13.35 16.58
C TYR A 27 -5.64 -13.65 15.14
N ILE A 28 -4.70 -14.00 14.26
CA ILE A 28 -4.99 -14.40 12.87
C ILE A 28 -5.81 -15.69 12.84
N GLU A 29 -5.44 -16.70 13.63
CA GLU A 29 -6.17 -17.98 13.74
C GLU A 29 -7.63 -17.78 14.18
N LYS A 30 -7.88 -16.81 15.06
CA LYS A 30 -9.23 -16.42 15.49
C LYS A 30 -9.99 -15.58 14.46
N GLY A 31 -9.46 -15.42 13.24
CA GLY A 31 -10.07 -14.65 12.16
C GLY A 31 -9.79 -13.15 12.20
N GLY A 32 -8.89 -12.70 13.08
CA GLY A 32 -8.46 -11.31 13.17
C GLY A 32 -7.69 -10.89 11.91
N LYS A 33 -8.11 -9.78 11.29
CA LYS A 33 -7.43 -9.20 10.12
C LYS A 33 -6.43 -8.13 10.58
N LEU A 34 -5.18 -8.22 10.10
CA LEU A 34 -4.15 -7.21 10.32
C LEU A 34 -3.97 -6.34 9.08
N GLY A 35 -3.40 -5.15 9.27
CA GLY A 35 -3.16 -4.19 8.20
C GLY A 35 -4.31 -3.22 8.03
N ARG A 36 -4.40 -2.60 6.85
CA ARG A 36 -5.37 -1.53 6.57
C ARG A 36 -6.81 -2.08 6.61
N LYS A 37 -7.72 -1.32 7.23
CA LYS A 37 -9.14 -1.69 7.33
C LYS A 37 -9.73 -1.94 5.93
N VAL A 38 -10.42 -3.07 5.77
CA VAL A 38 -11.15 -3.42 4.54
C VAL A 38 -12.17 -2.31 4.25
N GLY A 39 -12.17 -1.78 3.04
CA GLY A 39 -13.01 -0.64 2.64
C GLY A 39 -12.41 0.76 2.87
N SER A 40 -11.22 0.89 3.47
CA SER A 40 -10.49 2.17 3.51
C SER A 40 -9.90 2.55 2.13
N VAL A 41 -9.86 1.60 1.19
CA VAL A 41 -9.45 1.86 -0.18
C VAL A 41 -10.61 2.55 -0.90
N LYS A 42 -10.32 3.68 -1.56
CA LYS A 42 -11.30 4.43 -2.34
C LYS A 42 -11.94 3.52 -3.38
N THR A 43 -13.27 3.55 -3.50
CA THR A 43 -13.99 2.81 -4.54
C THR A 43 -13.65 3.36 -5.92
N GLU A 44 -13.91 2.58 -6.97
CA GLU A 44 -13.66 3.05 -8.35
C GLU A 44 -14.43 4.33 -8.68
N GLU A 45 -15.66 4.45 -8.18
CA GLU A 45 -16.52 5.62 -8.39
C GLU A 45 -15.92 6.87 -7.72
N GLN A 46 -15.48 6.74 -6.47
CA GLN A 46 -14.79 7.81 -5.74
C GLN A 46 -13.49 8.21 -6.45
N MET A 47 -12.73 7.25 -6.98
CA MET A 47 -11.53 7.53 -7.75
C MET A 47 -11.83 8.21 -9.09
N LYS A 48 -12.90 7.83 -9.79
CA LYS A 48 -13.33 8.47 -11.04
C LYS A 48 -13.76 9.92 -10.81
N ALA A 49 -14.42 10.20 -9.68
CA ALA A 49 -14.78 11.56 -9.29
C ALA A 49 -13.55 12.42 -8.94
N GLU A 50 -12.67 11.93 -8.06
CA GLU A 50 -11.52 12.68 -7.58
C GLU A 50 -10.43 12.88 -8.64
N TYR A 51 -10.21 11.90 -9.51
CA TYR A 51 -9.15 11.92 -10.52
C TYR A 51 -9.67 12.19 -11.94
N ARG A 52 -10.83 12.84 -12.07
CA ARG A 52 -11.44 13.16 -13.38
C ARG A 52 -10.46 13.89 -14.31
N GLU A 53 -9.71 14.85 -13.79
CA GLU A 53 -8.70 15.59 -14.53
C GLU A 53 -7.57 14.67 -15.04
N VAL A 54 -7.00 13.85 -14.15
CA VAL A 54 -5.95 12.88 -14.48
C VAL A 54 -6.44 11.88 -15.54
N ILE A 55 -7.67 11.39 -15.41
CA ILE A 55 -8.31 10.49 -16.39
C ILE A 55 -8.42 11.18 -17.76
N SER A 56 -8.84 12.45 -17.78
CA SER A 56 -8.98 13.21 -19.03
C SER A 56 -7.63 13.41 -19.74
N LEU A 57 -6.58 13.72 -18.99
CA LEU A 57 -5.23 13.91 -19.54
C LEU A 57 -4.64 12.58 -20.02
N LEU A 58 -4.86 11.49 -19.29
CA LEU A 58 -4.42 10.16 -19.72
C LEU A 58 -5.13 9.69 -21.00
N ARG A 59 -6.43 10.00 -21.16
CA ARG A 59 -7.19 9.72 -22.40
C ARG A 59 -6.70 10.52 -23.61
N LYS A 60 -6.21 11.74 -23.39
CA LYS A 60 -5.59 12.58 -24.44
C LYS A 60 -4.19 12.10 -24.86
N GLY A 61 -3.63 11.06 -24.22
CA GLY A 61 -2.36 10.45 -24.60
C GLY A 61 -1.11 11.07 -23.97
N TYR A 62 -1.26 11.97 -22.98
CA TYR A 62 -0.11 12.57 -22.28
C TYR A 62 0.71 11.53 -21.50
N SER A 63 2.01 11.79 -21.37
CA SER A 63 2.91 10.93 -20.61
C SER A 63 2.57 10.94 -19.11
N ILE A 64 2.81 9.83 -18.42
CA ILE A 64 2.51 9.70 -16.98
C ILE A 64 3.24 10.78 -16.16
N ARG A 65 4.46 11.15 -16.58
CA ARG A 65 5.29 12.15 -15.90
C ARG A 65 4.71 13.56 -16.09
N ASP A 66 4.23 13.87 -17.28
CA ASP A 66 3.64 15.18 -17.56
C ASP A 66 2.29 15.34 -16.87
N VAL A 67 1.46 14.29 -16.88
CA VAL A 67 0.20 14.29 -16.14
C VAL A 67 0.43 14.46 -14.63
N ALA A 68 1.45 13.82 -14.07
CA ALA A 68 1.80 13.98 -12.65
C ALA A 68 2.19 15.43 -12.32
N LYS A 69 2.98 16.07 -13.17
CA LYS A 69 3.36 17.49 -13.01
C LYS A 69 2.16 18.42 -13.15
N LEU A 70 1.34 18.23 -14.20
CA LEU A 70 0.19 19.09 -14.50
C LEU A 70 -0.91 19.01 -13.43
N SER A 71 -1.17 17.80 -12.91
CA SER A 71 -2.21 17.59 -11.90
C SER A 71 -1.72 17.75 -10.45
N GLY A 72 -0.43 18.03 -10.23
CA GLY A 72 0.17 18.10 -8.90
C GLY A 72 0.08 16.80 -8.11
N ARG A 73 -0.05 15.64 -8.78
CA ARG A 73 -0.21 14.32 -8.16
C ARG A 73 1.07 13.52 -8.27
N GLY A 74 1.31 12.64 -7.29
CA GLY A 74 2.41 11.69 -7.34
C GLY A 74 2.30 10.71 -8.52
N VAL A 75 3.45 10.36 -9.12
CA VAL A 75 3.55 9.43 -10.27
C VAL A 75 2.86 8.08 -9.97
N SER A 76 3.02 7.56 -8.76
CA SER A 76 2.39 6.30 -8.32
C SER A 76 0.85 6.36 -8.35
N THR A 77 0.27 7.53 -8.08
CA THR A 77 -1.18 7.76 -8.14
C THR A 77 -1.65 7.79 -9.58
N VAL A 78 -0.95 8.51 -10.47
CA VAL A 78 -1.29 8.55 -11.91
C VAL A 78 -1.15 7.16 -12.54
N GLN A 79 -0.13 6.39 -12.17
CA GLN A 79 0.03 4.99 -12.62
C GLN A 79 -1.11 4.09 -12.13
N ARG A 80 -1.54 4.25 -10.87
CA ARG A 80 -2.68 3.50 -10.31
C ARG A 80 -3.98 3.83 -11.05
N VAL A 81 -4.24 5.11 -11.33
CA VAL A 81 -5.39 5.56 -12.13
C VAL A 81 -5.29 5.00 -13.56
N LYS A 82 -4.12 5.03 -14.20
CA LYS A 82 -3.92 4.47 -15.53
C LYS A 82 -4.21 2.96 -15.58
N ARG A 83 -3.77 2.19 -14.58
CA ARG A 83 -4.07 0.75 -14.50
C ARG A 83 -5.57 0.47 -14.38
N LEU A 84 -6.29 1.26 -13.60
CA LEU A 84 -7.75 1.15 -13.47
C LEU A 84 -8.48 1.42 -14.81
N ILE A 85 -7.98 2.35 -15.62
CA ILE A 85 -8.55 2.65 -16.95
C ILE A 85 -8.17 1.58 -17.99
N LYS A 86 -6.93 1.06 -17.95
CA LYS A 86 -6.39 0.14 -18.97
C LYS A 86 -7.04 -1.24 -19.03
N VAL A 87 -7.85 -1.64 -18.04
CA VAL A 87 -8.63 -2.90 -18.12
C VAL A 87 -9.65 -2.87 -19.27
N GLN A 88 -9.88 -1.72 -19.92
CA GLN A 88 -10.79 -1.58 -21.07
C GLN A 88 -10.11 -1.43 -22.45
N SER A 89 -8.79 -1.46 -22.56
CA SER A 89 -8.14 -1.49 -23.89
C SER A 89 -7.99 -2.92 -24.35
N SER A 90 -9.10 -3.51 -24.81
CA SER A 90 -9.09 -4.70 -25.66
C SER A 90 -8.43 -4.31 -26.99
N GLN A 91 -7.28 -4.89 -27.26
CA GLN A 91 -6.91 -5.34 -28.60
C GLN A 91 -6.67 -6.84 -28.49
#